data_AF-A0A350F0D4-F1
#
_entry.id   AF-A0A350F0D4-F1
#
_cell.length_a   1.000
_cell.length_b   1.000
_cell.length_c   1.000
_cell.angle_alpha   90.00
_cell.angle_beta   90.00
_cell.angle_gamma   90.00
#
_symmetry.space_group_name_H-M   'P 1'
#
loop_
_entity.id
_entity.type
_entity.pdbx_description
1 polymer ?
#
loop_
_entity_poly.entity_id
_entity_poly.type
_entity_poly.pdbx_seq_one_letter_code
_entity_poly.pdbx_strand_id
1 'polypeptide(L)'
;MLECHKSYQPNRQPKLASPNVKGDVEVTPDGRTHLCAELGITAMNPLPRRDFIRTGALAGLGGFALLNRLPVVSAADAALDAKFVQFRPEIEPLVRLLEETSRSRLLEEVAARIKAGTTYRDVLTALLLAGVRNIQPRPVGFKFHAVLVVNSAHLASQNSPDADRWLPIFWALDYFKSSQARDESEGDWTMGSLDEGAIPPAERALEEFRSAMSRWDEARADVAAAGLVRSAGAQQVFDLFCRLGARDFRDIGHKAIYVANSWRTLQTVGWQHAEPVIRSLAYALLEHKGGNPADRDAEADRPGRANDERLHQIRPGWQAGQSSAVAANELLATLRTGTWDEASRLAVEQLNLGIAPGSIWDAVFQSAGEMLMRRPGIGSLHASTTANALHFAFQRTGMDETRR
;
A
#
# COMPACT_ATOMS: atom_id res chain seq x y z
N MET A 1 6.89 -12.09 -26.90
CA MET A 1 6.80 -12.68 -25.54
C MET A 1 8.06 -13.51 -25.20
N LEU A 2 9.26 -12.92 -25.30
CA LEU A 2 10.55 -13.55 -24.93
C LEU A 2 11.64 -12.46 -24.93
N GLU A 3 11.84 -11.80 -23.80
CA GLU A 3 13.07 -11.02 -23.52
C GLU A 3 13.28 -10.69 -22.03
N CYS A 4 12.31 -10.95 -21.16
CA CYS A 4 12.38 -10.59 -19.74
C CYS A 4 13.02 -11.66 -18.82
N HIS A 5 13.94 -12.51 -19.31
CA HIS A 5 14.39 -13.72 -18.58
C HIS A 5 15.90 -13.94 -18.42
N LYS A 6 16.73 -12.91 -18.55
CA LYS A 6 18.17 -13.05 -18.25
C LYS A 6 18.61 -12.11 -17.14
N SER A 7 18.41 -12.54 -15.88
CA SER A 7 19.37 -12.38 -14.77
C SER A 7 18.72 -12.67 -13.42
N TYR A 8 18.62 -13.94 -13.04
CA TYR A 8 18.52 -14.31 -11.62
C TYR A 8 19.07 -15.72 -11.41
N GLN A 9 20.24 -15.83 -10.79
CA GLN A 9 20.84 -17.07 -10.31
C GLN A 9 21.07 -16.90 -8.80
N PRO A 10 20.33 -17.61 -7.92
CA PRO A 10 20.56 -17.52 -6.49
C PRO A 10 21.73 -18.40 -6.07
N ASN A 11 22.72 -17.78 -5.42
CA ASN A 11 23.88 -18.45 -4.84
C ASN A 11 23.47 -19.31 -3.63
N ARG A 12 24.06 -20.51 -3.53
CA ARG A 12 23.85 -21.48 -2.44
C ARG A 12 24.36 -20.94 -1.10
N GLN A 13 23.54 -21.00 -0.05
CA GLN A 13 24.00 -20.86 1.34
C GLN A 13 24.35 -22.23 1.94
N PRO A 14 25.45 -22.34 2.72
CA PRO A 14 25.81 -23.56 3.45
C PRO A 14 25.08 -23.64 4.82
N LYS A 15 24.74 -24.88 5.22
CA LYS A 15 24.09 -25.24 6.49
C LYS A 15 25.01 -24.94 7.69
N LEU A 16 24.46 -24.32 8.74
CA LEU A 16 25.08 -24.23 10.07
C LEU A 16 24.24 -25.02 11.10
N ALA A 17 24.93 -25.77 11.93
CA ALA A 17 24.41 -26.67 12.94
C ALA A 17 24.11 -25.96 14.27
N SER A 18 23.03 -26.36 14.94
CA SER A 18 22.64 -25.88 16.27
C SER A 18 23.27 -26.72 17.39
N PRO A 19 23.68 -26.12 18.51
CA PRO A 19 23.85 -26.84 19.78
C PRO A 19 22.72 -26.53 20.77
N ASN A 20 22.27 -27.62 21.42
CA ASN A 20 21.39 -27.68 22.60
C ASN A 20 21.96 -26.89 23.78
N VAL A 21 21.10 -26.16 24.51
CA VAL A 21 21.31 -25.83 25.93
C VAL A 21 20.00 -26.05 26.70
N LYS A 22 20.04 -26.97 27.66
CA LYS A 22 19.03 -27.16 28.72
C LYS A 22 19.29 -26.14 29.83
N GLY A 23 18.23 -25.57 30.39
CA GLY A 23 18.28 -24.76 31.61
C GLY A 23 16.94 -24.84 32.33
N ASP A 24 16.96 -25.36 33.56
CA ASP A 24 15.83 -25.61 34.44
C ASP A 24 15.25 -24.30 35.01
N VAL A 25 13.92 -24.23 35.17
CA VAL A 25 13.21 -23.11 35.81
C VAL A 25 12.47 -23.63 37.04
N GLU A 26 12.84 -23.08 38.19
CA GLU A 26 12.23 -23.32 39.50
C GLU A 26 11.15 -22.25 39.76
N VAL A 27 9.98 -22.67 40.24
CA VAL A 27 8.83 -21.80 40.59
C VAL A 27 8.58 -21.94 42.09
N THR A 28 8.36 -20.82 42.79
CA THR A 28 7.68 -20.82 44.09
C THR A 28 6.52 -19.81 44.13
N PRO A 29 5.50 -20.06 44.98
CA PRO A 29 4.18 -19.43 44.89
C PRO A 29 3.85 -18.50 46.07
N ASP A 30 2.70 -17.82 45.94
CA ASP A 30 2.00 -16.99 46.94
C ASP A 30 2.35 -15.47 46.95
N GLY A 31 1.48 -14.52 47.31
CA GLY A 31 0.08 -14.58 47.73
C GLY A 31 -0.37 -13.28 48.41
N ARG A 32 -0.98 -12.33 47.66
CA ARG A 32 -1.82 -11.17 48.11
C ARG A 32 -1.13 -10.17 49.10
N THR A 33 -1.50 -8.89 49.26
CA THR A 33 -2.80 -8.21 49.47
C THR A 33 -2.66 -6.67 49.35
N HIS A 34 -3.77 -6.02 48.95
CA HIS A 34 -4.34 -4.65 49.18
C HIS A 34 -3.53 -3.46 49.74
N LEU A 35 -3.75 -2.23 49.22
CA LEU A 35 -4.71 -1.20 49.76
C LEU A 35 -4.68 0.15 48.97
N CYS A 36 -5.88 0.73 48.82
CA CYS A 36 -6.31 2.15 48.74
C CYS A 36 -5.38 3.28 48.23
N ALA A 37 -5.87 4.09 47.28
CA ALA A 37 -6.49 5.40 47.55
C ALA A 37 -6.70 6.20 46.24
N GLU A 38 -7.94 6.65 46.03
CA GLU A 38 -8.32 7.63 45.00
C GLU A 38 -7.63 8.97 45.27
N LEU A 39 -6.88 9.48 44.28
CA LEU A 39 -6.44 10.87 44.24
C LEU A 39 -7.21 11.59 43.15
N GLY A 40 -8.06 12.53 43.60
CA GLY A 40 -8.87 13.38 42.75
C GLY A 40 -8.03 14.21 41.80
N ILE A 41 -8.42 14.18 40.53
CA ILE A 41 -7.89 15.04 39.47
C ILE A 41 -8.52 16.43 39.67
N THR A 42 -7.75 17.38 40.20
CA THR A 42 -8.05 18.81 40.08
C THR A 42 -7.49 19.34 38.76
N ALA A 43 -8.36 19.97 37.97
CA ALA A 43 -8.01 20.61 36.70
C ALA A 43 -6.94 21.69 36.89
N MET A 44 -5.84 21.60 36.12
CA MET A 44 -4.82 22.65 36.03
C MET A 44 -5.40 23.87 35.31
N ASN A 45 -5.50 25.00 36.01
CA ASN A 45 -5.69 26.29 35.36
C ASN A 45 -4.44 26.64 34.52
N PRO A 46 -4.60 27.26 33.33
CA PRO A 46 -3.46 27.74 32.56
C PRO A 46 -2.74 28.87 33.33
N LEU A 47 -1.45 28.69 33.59
CA LEU A 47 -0.63 29.70 34.25
C LEU A 47 -0.54 30.96 33.36
N PRO A 48 -0.77 32.17 33.90
CA PRO A 48 -0.57 33.41 33.16
C PRO A 48 0.88 33.55 32.67
N ARG A 49 1.10 34.04 31.44
CA ARG A 49 2.42 34.28 30.82
C ARG A 49 3.44 34.98 31.74
N ARG A 50 2.98 35.84 32.66
CA ARG A 50 3.84 36.56 33.62
C ARG A 50 4.40 35.65 34.72
N ASP A 51 3.66 34.63 35.14
CA ASP A 51 4.09 33.71 36.18
C ASP A 51 5.11 32.70 35.65
N PHE A 52 4.98 32.27 34.39
CA PHE A 52 5.97 31.45 33.68
C PHE A 52 7.35 32.13 33.58
N ILE A 53 7.36 33.42 33.25
CA ILE A 53 8.60 34.21 33.18
C ILE A 53 9.20 34.41 34.59
N ARG A 54 8.36 34.56 35.63
CA ARG A 54 8.82 34.68 37.02
C ARG A 54 9.36 33.36 37.58
N THR A 55 8.79 32.21 37.21
CA THR A 55 9.34 30.90 37.59
C THR A 55 10.64 30.60 36.86
N GLY A 56 10.79 31.05 35.61
CA GLY A 56 12.04 30.95 34.85
C GLY A 56 13.20 31.76 35.47
N ALA A 57 12.92 32.92 36.08
CA ALA A 57 13.94 33.74 36.73
C ALA A 57 14.42 33.19 38.09
N LEU A 58 13.60 32.40 38.79
CA LEU A 58 13.96 31.75 40.05
C LEU A 58 14.60 30.35 39.88
N ALA A 59 14.54 29.78 38.67
CA ALA A 59 15.22 28.53 38.30
C ALA A 59 16.71 28.73 37.90
N GLY A 60 17.25 29.95 38.07
CA GLY A 60 18.59 30.36 37.63
C GLY A 60 19.78 29.79 38.41
N LEU A 61 19.58 28.95 39.43
CA LEU A 61 20.68 28.36 40.22
C LEU A 61 20.78 26.83 40.12
N GLY A 62 20.09 26.18 39.18
CA GLY A 62 20.28 24.74 38.95
C GLY A 62 19.38 24.08 37.89
N GLY A 63 18.31 24.75 37.45
CA GLY A 63 17.33 24.18 36.51
C GLY A 63 17.73 24.22 35.03
N PHE A 64 18.70 25.06 34.66
CA PHE A 64 19.15 25.21 33.26
C PHE A 64 20.31 24.29 32.87
N ALA A 65 20.89 23.52 33.81
CA ALA A 65 21.96 22.58 33.49
C ALA A 65 21.50 21.45 32.55
N LEU A 66 20.21 21.09 32.60
CA LEU A 66 19.59 20.15 31.66
C LEU A 66 19.40 20.78 30.27
N LEU A 67 19.01 22.06 30.22
CA LEU A 67 18.84 22.81 28.97
C LEU A 67 20.18 23.09 28.27
N ASN A 68 21.26 23.30 29.04
CA ASN A 68 22.63 23.44 28.52
C ASN A 68 23.25 22.12 28.04
N ARG A 69 22.60 20.98 28.27
CA ARG A 69 22.99 19.66 27.74
C ARG A 69 22.18 19.25 26.51
N LEU A 70 21.15 20.01 26.14
CA LEU A 70 20.44 19.80 24.89
C LEU A 70 21.26 20.43 23.76
N PRO A 71 21.40 19.76 22.61
CA PRO A 71 21.98 20.37 21.42
C PRO A 71 21.26 21.68 21.11
N VAL A 72 22.01 22.71 20.70
CA VAL A 72 21.42 23.96 20.21
C VAL A 72 20.60 23.62 18.97
N VAL A 73 19.27 23.73 19.07
CA VAL A 73 18.39 23.61 17.91
C VAL A 73 18.38 24.96 17.22
N SER A 74 19.05 25.06 16.08
CA SER A 74 18.98 26.26 15.25
C SER A 74 17.62 26.31 14.53
N ALA A 75 17.20 27.50 14.11
CA ALA A 75 16.01 27.65 13.25
C ALA A 75 16.16 26.89 11.92
N ALA A 76 17.40 26.60 11.50
CA ALA A 76 17.70 25.75 10.34
C ALA A 76 17.52 24.26 10.64
N ASP A 77 17.81 23.80 11.86
CA ASP A 77 17.53 22.42 12.30
C ASP A 77 16.02 22.14 12.46
N ALA A 78 15.22 23.20 12.63
CA ALA A 78 13.76 23.16 12.63
C ALA A 78 13.14 23.43 11.25
N ALA A 79 13.94 23.80 10.25
CA ALA A 79 13.47 24.08 8.90
C ALA A 79 13.28 22.76 8.16
N LEU A 80 12.02 22.33 8.04
CA LEU A 80 11.64 21.20 7.19
C LEU A 80 11.92 21.57 5.72
N ASP A 81 12.61 20.70 4.98
CA ASP A 81 12.81 20.88 3.54
C ASP A 81 11.45 20.83 2.83
N ALA A 82 10.96 21.99 2.39
CA ALA A 82 9.65 22.17 1.79
C ALA A 82 9.49 21.50 0.41
N LYS A 83 10.55 20.86 -0.11
CA LYS A 83 10.58 20.21 -1.43
C LYS A 83 9.81 18.89 -1.48
N PHE A 84 9.68 18.19 -0.36
CA PHE A 84 9.04 16.87 -0.32
C PHE A 84 7.73 16.90 0.45
N VAL A 85 6.84 15.93 0.16
CA VAL A 85 5.58 15.78 0.87
C VAL A 85 5.82 15.62 2.39
N GLN A 86 5.12 16.43 3.16
CA GLN A 86 5.13 16.38 4.62
C GLN A 86 3.92 15.57 5.11
N PHE A 87 4.14 14.68 6.06
CA PHE A 87 3.06 13.93 6.69
C PHE A 87 2.56 14.64 7.95
N ARG A 88 1.49 14.08 8.53
CA ARG A 88 0.88 14.62 9.74
C ARG A 88 1.91 14.61 10.90
N PRO A 89 1.96 15.64 11.75
CA PRO A 89 3.01 15.80 12.76
C PRO A 89 3.18 14.62 13.71
N GLU A 90 2.12 13.86 13.99
CA GLU A 90 2.17 12.71 14.87
C GLU A 90 2.91 11.49 14.29
N ILE A 91 2.96 11.35 12.96
CA ILE A 91 3.57 10.18 12.30
C ILE A 91 4.90 10.52 11.63
N GLU A 92 5.08 11.75 11.17
CA GLU A 92 6.28 12.24 10.48
C GLU A 92 7.60 11.86 11.21
N PRO A 93 7.74 11.99 12.55
CA PRO A 93 8.97 11.60 13.23
C PRO A 93 9.31 10.12 13.12
N LEU A 94 8.29 9.24 13.09
CA LEU A 94 8.51 7.81 12.92
C LEU A 94 8.87 7.48 11.48
N VAL A 95 8.23 8.15 10.50
CA VAL A 95 8.57 8.00 9.08
C VAL A 95 10.04 8.37 8.83
N ARG A 96 10.46 9.54 9.33
CA ARG A 96 11.86 9.99 9.21
C ARG A 96 12.84 9.04 9.87
N LEU A 97 12.48 8.49 11.04
CA LEU A 97 13.29 7.45 11.67
C LEU A 97 13.53 6.27 10.72
N LEU A 98 12.51 5.80 9.99
CA LEU A 98 12.68 4.71 9.02
C LEU A 98 13.61 5.10 7.87
N GLU A 99 13.47 6.31 7.36
CA GLU A 99 14.21 6.82 6.21
C GLU A 99 15.68 7.08 6.52
N GLU A 100 15.96 7.76 7.63
CA GLU A 100 17.27 8.27 8.00
C GLU A 100 18.12 7.20 8.71
N THR A 101 17.49 6.21 9.35
CA THR A 101 18.23 5.15 10.04
C THR A 101 18.86 4.18 9.04
N SER A 102 20.16 3.89 9.22
CA SER A 102 20.87 2.92 8.39
C SER A 102 20.24 1.53 8.49
N ARG A 103 20.24 0.76 7.39
CA ARG A 103 19.66 -0.59 7.35
C ARG A 103 20.13 -1.50 8.50
N SER A 104 21.42 -1.43 8.84
CA SER A 104 22.03 -2.21 9.92
C SER A 104 21.50 -1.90 11.32
N ARG A 105 20.94 -0.70 11.54
CA ARG A 105 20.42 -0.26 12.84
C ARG A 105 18.90 -0.22 12.92
N LEU A 106 18.23 -0.21 11.76
CA LEU A 106 16.79 0.07 11.68
C LEU A 106 15.95 -0.83 12.59
N LEU A 107 16.21 -2.14 12.56
CA LEU A 107 15.39 -3.10 13.31
C LEU A 107 15.54 -2.89 14.83
N GLU A 108 16.74 -2.56 15.30
CA GLU A 108 17.00 -2.28 16.72
C GLU A 108 16.32 -0.99 17.17
N GLU A 109 16.43 0.08 16.36
CA GLU A 109 15.79 1.37 16.64
C GLU A 109 14.27 1.25 16.67
N VAL A 110 13.67 0.56 15.69
CA VAL A 110 12.22 0.32 15.66
C VAL A 110 11.79 -0.55 16.84
N ALA A 111 12.54 -1.59 17.20
CA ALA A 111 12.26 -2.41 18.37
C ALA A 111 12.30 -1.59 19.68
N ALA A 112 13.24 -0.65 19.81
CA ALA A 112 13.30 0.26 20.95
C ALA A 112 12.06 1.17 21.00
N ARG A 113 11.61 1.72 19.86
CA ARG A 113 10.39 2.53 19.76
C ARG A 113 9.13 1.75 20.14
N ILE A 114 9.03 0.49 19.70
CA ILE A 114 7.91 -0.40 20.07
C ILE A 114 7.89 -0.64 21.59
N LYS A 115 9.05 -0.95 22.19
CA LYS A 115 9.17 -1.12 23.66
C LYS A 115 8.80 0.15 24.44
N ALA A 116 9.03 1.32 23.84
CA ALA A 116 8.67 2.62 24.39
C ALA A 116 7.19 3.01 24.14
N GLY A 117 6.38 2.14 23.53
CA GLY A 117 4.94 2.34 23.35
C GLY A 117 4.48 2.70 21.93
N THR A 118 5.36 2.69 20.93
CA THR A 118 4.95 2.85 19.52
C THR A 118 4.07 1.67 19.11
N THR A 119 2.88 1.94 18.58
CA THR A 119 1.91 0.88 18.29
C THR A 119 2.24 0.15 16.99
N TYR A 120 1.68 -1.05 16.84
CA TYR A 120 1.72 -1.80 15.57
C TYR A 120 1.21 -0.98 14.40
N ARG A 121 0.11 -0.23 14.61
CA ARG A 121 -0.49 0.61 13.58
C ARG A 121 0.44 1.76 13.20
N ASP A 122 1.15 2.37 14.16
CA ASP A 122 2.09 3.45 13.87
C ASP A 122 3.25 2.95 13.01
N VAL A 123 3.83 1.79 13.34
CA VAL A 123 4.91 1.18 12.54
C VAL A 123 4.44 0.86 11.13
N LEU A 124 3.24 0.26 10.99
CA LEU A 124 2.67 -0.05 9.68
C LEU A 124 2.39 1.21 8.85
N THR A 125 1.87 2.26 9.50
CA THR A 125 1.61 3.56 8.87
C THR A 125 2.90 4.20 8.40
N ALA A 126 3.92 4.24 9.27
CA ALA A 126 5.20 4.82 8.94
C ALA A 126 5.90 4.07 7.80
N LEU A 127 5.86 2.74 7.80
CA LEU A 127 6.40 1.91 6.72
C LEU A 127 5.74 2.21 5.38
N LEU A 128 4.40 2.31 5.35
CA LEU A 128 3.66 2.67 4.13
C LEU A 128 4.09 4.06 3.63
N LEU A 129 4.09 5.06 4.52
CA LEU A 129 4.36 6.45 4.15
C LEU A 129 5.82 6.68 3.75
N ALA A 130 6.78 6.03 4.41
CA ALA A 130 8.20 6.09 4.06
C ALA A 130 8.44 5.51 2.66
N GLY A 131 7.80 4.37 2.34
CA GLY A 131 7.87 3.77 1.01
C GLY A 131 7.19 4.64 -0.06
N VAL A 132 6.01 5.18 0.23
CA VAL A 132 5.28 6.08 -0.70
C VAL A 132 6.05 7.36 -0.98
N ARG A 133 6.80 7.89 -0.01
CA ARG A 133 7.60 9.10 -0.17
C ARG A 133 8.87 8.87 -0.98
N ASN A 134 9.61 7.78 -0.76
CA ASN A 134 11.00 7.65 -1.24
C ASN A 134 11.25 6.45 -2.17
N ILE A 135 10.21 5.80 -2.67
CA ILE A 135 10.37 4.72 -3.64
C ILE A 135 9.48 5.03 -4.83
N GLN A 136 10.11 5.23 -5.99
CA GLN A 136 9.36 5.52 -7.20
C GLN A 136 8.40 4.37 -7.52
N PRO A 137 7.10 4.63 -7.73
CA PRO A 137 6.13 3.59 -8.08
C PRO A 137 6.22 3.13 -9.54
N ARG A 138 7.39 3.28 -10.17
CA ARG A 138 7.62 3.05 -11.61
C ARG A 138 8.98 2.39 -11.84
N PRO A 139 9.05 1.31 -12.65
CA PRO A 139 7.91 0.49 -13.09
C PRO A 139 7.12 -0.05 -11.90
N VAL A 140 5.82 -0.29 -12.05
CA VAL A 140 4.99 -0.75 -10.91
C VAL A 140 5.41 -2.18 -10.54
N GLY A 141 6.16 -2.34 -9.45
CA GLY A 141 6.81 -3.60 -9.09
C GLY A 141 8.29 -3.39 -8.75
N PHE A 142 9.12 -4.44 -8.84
CA PHE A 142 10.56 -4.36 -8.49
C PHE A 142 10.79 -3.74 -7.10
N LYS A 143 11.54 -2.63 -6.99
CA LYS A 143 11.78 -1.91 -5.72
C LYS A 143 10.48 -1.43 -5.07
N PHE A 144 9.45 -1.14 -5.87
CA PHE A 144 8.16 -0.72 -5.35
C PHE A 144 7.38 -1.83 -4.63
N HIS A 145 7.85 -3.08 -4.66
CA HIS A 145 7.32 -4.13 -3.79
C HIS A 145 7.37 -3.75 -2.31
N ALA A 146 8.30 -2.88 -1.89
CA ALA A 146 8.35 -2.37 -0.53
C ALA A 146 7.05 -1.68 -0.09
N VAL A 147 6.29 -1.09 -1.02
CA VAL A 147 4.97 -0.50 -0.76
C VAL A 147 3.86 -1.51 -1.00
N LEU A 148 3.90 -2.24 -2.13
CA LEU A 148 2.86 -3.20 -2.51
C LEU A 148 2.66 -4.32 -1.47
N VAL A 149 3.74 -4.71 -0.79
CA VAL A 149 3.75 -5.82 0.18
C VAL A 149 3.24 -5.42 1.56
N VAL A 150 3.05 -4.13 1.87
CA VAL A 150 2.68 -3.68 3.22
C VAL A 150 1.39 -4.36 3.72
N ASN A 151 0.35 -4.43 2.88
CA ASN A 151 -0.85 -5.17 3.22
C ASN A 151 -0.60 -6.68 3.39
N SER A 152 0.23 -7.29 2.55
CA SER A 152 0.57 -8.72 2.64
C SER A 152 1.36 -9.04 3.91
N ALA A 153 2.30 -8.18 4.29
CA ALA A 153 3.05 -8.28 5.55
C ALA A 153 2.11 -8.11 6.76
N HIS A 154 1.15 -7.18 6.68
CA HIS A 154 0.09 -7.04 7.67
C HIS A 154 -0.74 -8.31 7.80
N LEU A 155 -1.23 -8.90 6.69
CA LEU A 155 -2.00 -10.14 6.73
C LEU A 155 -1.18 -11.32 7.24
N ALA A 156 0.07 -11.48 6.82
CA ALA A 156 0.96 -12.51 7.33
C ALA A 156 1.16 -12.36 8.84
N SER A 157 1.34 -11.12 9.32
CA SER A 157 1.43 -10.79 10.73
C SER A 157 0.16 -11.18 11.49
N GLN A 158 -1.04 -10.82 11.00
CA GLN A 158 -2.30 -11.15 11.68
C GLN A 158 -2.59 -12.66 11.72
N ASN A 159 -2.13 -13.41 10.71
CA ASN A 159 -2.28 -14.86 10.63
C ASN A 159 -1.13 -15.64 11.28
N SER A 160 -0.15 -14.95 11.86
CA SER A 160 0.93 -15.58 12.63
C SER A 160 0.54 -15.77 14.10
N PRO A 161 1.17 -16.73 14.81
CA PRO A 161 1.10 -16.80 16.26
C PRO A 161 1.47 -15.46 16.90
N ASP A 162 0.90 -15.15 18.06
CA ASP A 162 1.10 -13.89 18.79
C ASP A 162 2.58 -13.52 18.96
N ALA A 163 3.43 -14.51 19.26
CA ALA A 163 4.88 -14.34 19.43
C ALA A 163 5.61 -13.92 18.13
N ASP A 164 5.06 -14.26 16.97
CA ASP A 164 5.70 -14.07 15.66
C ASP A 164 5.13 -12.89 14.87
N ARG A 165 4.08 -12.21 15.37
CA ARG A 165 3.37 -11.16 14.62
C ARG A 165 4.26 -10.01 14.15
N TRP A 166 5.36 -9.73 14.83
CA TRP A 166 6.31 -8.70 14.40
C TRP A 166 7.23 -9.15 13.27
N LEU A 167 7.45 -10.46 13.09
CA LEU A 167 8.41 -10.97 12.13
C LEU A 167 8.12 -10.53 10.68
N PRO A 168 6.88 -10.62 10.15
CA PRO A 168 6.58 -10.13 8.80
C PRO A 168 6.76 -8.61 8.65
N ILE A 169 6.54 -7.84 9.71
CA ILE A 169 6.70 -6.38 9.69
C ILE A 169 8.18 -6.00 9.71
N PHE A 170 9.00 -6.69 10.51
CA PHE A 170 10.45 -6.48 10.54
C PHE A 170 11.11 -6.89 9.22
N TRP A 171 10.63 -7.96 8.59
CA TRP A 171 11.05 -8.30 7.23
C TRP A 171 10.72 -7.17 6.23
N ALA A 172 9.52 -6.59 6.31
CA ALA A 172 9.12 -5.52 5.41
C ALA A 172 9.93 -4.22 5.64
N LEU A 173 10.31 -3.91 6.89
CA LEU A 173 11.19 -2.81 7.24
C LEU A 173 12.61 -2.97 6.64
N ASP A 174 13.20 -4.17 6.74
CA ASP A 174 14.48 -4.46 6.11
C ASP A 174 14.41 -4.39 4.57
N TYR A 175 13.32 -4.90 4.00
CA TYR A 175 13.08 -4.87 2.57
C TYR A 175 12.86 -3.43 2.04
N PHE A 176 12.19 -2.58 2.82
CA PHE A 176 12.08 -1.15 2.54
C PHE A 176 13.46 -0.50 2.39
N LYS A 177 14.40 -0.74 3.31
CA LYS A 177 15.76 -0.17 3.21
C LYS A 177 16.54 -0.67 2.00
N SER A 178 16.35 -1.94 1.62
CA SER A 178 16.92 -2.48 0.39
C SER A 178 16.39 -1.76 -0.86
N SER A 179 15.10 -1.45 -0.85
CA SER A 179 14.41 -0.80 -1.96
C SER A 179 14.71 0.69 -2.03
N GLN A 180 14.83 1.36 -0.88
CA GLN A 180 15.26 2.75 -0.77
C GLN A 180 16.68 2.94 -1.31
N ALA A 181 17.65 2.11 -0.87
CA ALA A 181 19.02 2.19 -1.37
C ALA A 181 19.11 1.96 -2.89
N ARG A 182 18.23 1.10 -3.43
CA ARG A 182 18.11 0.92 -4.88
C ARG A 182 17.54 2.16 -5.56
N ASP A 183 16.51 2.79 -4.98
CA ASP A 183 15.93 4.02 -5.50
C ASP A 183 16.97 5.16 -5.55
N GLU A 184 17.72 5.36 -4.47
CA GLU A 184 18.85 6.29 -4.37
C GLU A 184 19.85 6.09 -5.53
N SER A 185 20.19 4.83 -5.85
CA SER A 185 21.11 4.52 -6.95
C SER A 185 20.52 4.70 -8.36
N GLU A 186 19.19 4.76 -8.47
CA GLU A 186 18.45 4.83 -9.74
C GLU A 186 17.85 6.23 -10.02
N GLY A 187 18.22 7.24 -9.21
CA GLY A 187 17.80 8.63 -9.41
C GLY A 187 17.25 9.32 -8.17
N ASP A 188 17.14 8.61 -7.05
CA ASP A 188 16.71 9.13 -5.75
C ASP A 188 15.37 9.87 -5.83
N TRP A 189 14.37 9.17 -6.36
CA TRP A 189 13.05 9.75 -6.53
C TRP A 189 12.39 9.95 -5.17
N THR A 190 11.75 11.09 -5.03
CA THR A 190 10.94 11.37 -3.85
C THR A 190 9.72 12.20 -4.22
N MET A 191 8.61 11.93 -3.52
CA MET A 191 7.36 12.60 -3.77
C MET A 191 7.46 14.08 -3.37
N GLY A 192 7.35 14.95 -4.37
CA GLY A 192 7.36 16.40 -4.18
C GLY A 192 6.16 16.91 -3.38
N SER A 193 6.35 18.07 -2.75
CA SER A 193 5.25 18.88 -2.26
C SER A 193 4.38 19.40 -3.42
N LEU A 194 3.14 19.78 -3.12
CA LEU A 194 2.21 20.33 -4.11
C LEU A 194 2.21 21.85 -4.05
N ASP A 195 2.02 22.48 -5.21
CA ASP A 195 1.52 23.84 -5.27
C ASP A 195 0.03 23.84 -4.91
N GLU A 196 -0.31 24.33 -3.72
CA GLU A 196 -1.69 24.41 -3.22
C GLU A 196 -2.61 25.24 -4.14
N GLY A 197 -2.07 26.20 -4.90
CA GLY A 197 -2.84 26.99 -5.87
C GLY A 197 -3.20 26.22 -7.14
N ALA A 198 -2.49 25.13 -7.44
CA ALA A 198 -2.73 24.28 -8.61
C ALA A 198 -3.74 23.14 -8.34
N ILE A 199 -4.12 22.92 -7.08
CA ILE A 199 -5.09 21.89 -6.71
C ILE A 199 -6.49 22.34 -7.16
N PRO A 200 -7.21 21.53 -7.97
CA PRO A 200 -8.53 21.91 -8.43
C PRO A 200 -9.52 22.02 -7.26
N PRO A 201 -10.48 22.96 -7.33
CA PRO A 201 -11.51 23.07 -6.31
C PRO A 201 -12.37 21.80 -6.25
N ALA A 202 -12.99 21.56 -5.09
CA ALA A 202 -13.68 20.31 -4.76
C ALA A 202 -14.68 19.87 -5.84
N GLU A 203 -15.47 20.80 -6.37
CA GLU A 203 -16.50 20.58 -7.39
C GLU A 203 -15.94 20.17 -8.76
N ARG A 204 -14.66 20.45 -9.05
CA ARG A 204 -13.98 20.08 -10.30
C ARG A 204 -13.00 18.93 -10.16
N ALA A 205 -12.59 18.59 -8.93
CA ALA A 205 -11.52 17.62 -8.68
C ALA A 205 -11.75 16.26 -9.36
N LEU A 206 -12.98 15.73 -9.33
CA LEU A 206 -13.31 14.45 -9.96
C LEU A 206 -13.19 14.50 -11.50
N GLU A 207 -13.71 15.55 -12.11
CA GLU A 207 -13.66 15.72 -13.57
C GLU A 207 -12.22 15.93 -14.05
N GLU A 208 -11.47 16.80 -13.37
CA GLU A 208 -10.06 17.06 -13.66
C GLU A 208 -9.22 15.79 -13.51
N PHE A 209 -9.42 15.01 -12.46
CA PHE A 209 -8.71 13.75 -12.26
C PHE A 209 -9.03 12.73 -13.36
N ARG A 210 -10.31 12.54 -13.70
CA ARG A 210 -10.70 11.64 -14.81
C ARG A 210 -10.06 12.07 -16.13
N SER A 211 -10.07 13.38 -16.40
CA SER A 211 -9.50 13.95 -17.62
C SER A 211 -7.98 13.82 -17.68
N ALA A 212 -7.28 14.00 -16.56
CA ALA A 212 -5.83 13.81 -16.48
C ALA A 212 -5.46 12.34 -16.67
N MET A 213 -6.17 11.42 -16.00
CA MET A 213 -5.93 9.99 -16.09
C MET A 213 -6.23 9.42 -17.49
N SER A 214 -7.22 9.95 -18.20
CA SER A 214 -7.55 9.51 -19.57
C SER A 214 -6.55 10.05 -20.60
N ARG A 215 -6.03 11.25 -20.39
CA ARG A 215 -4.99 11.87 -21.24
C ARG A 215 -3.56 11.43 -20.89
N TRP A 216 -3.40 10.61 -19.86
CA TRP A 216 -2.11 10.20 -19.31
C TRP A 216 -1.21 11.39 -18.92
N ASP A 217 -1.83 12.45 -18.38
CA ASP A 217 -1.15 13.67 -17.94
C ASP A 217 -0.73 13.54 -16.47
N GLU A 218 0.55 13.25 -16.25
CA GLU A 218 1.09 12.94 -14.91
C GLU A 218 1.03 14.12 -13.95
N ALA A 219 1.43 15.31 -14.42
CA ALA A 219 1.47 16.50 -13.59
C ALA A 219 0.06 16.92 -13.16
N ARG A 220 -0.91 16.89 -14.09
CA ARG A 220 -2.30 17.19 -13.75
C ARG A 220 -2.94 16.09 -12.91
N ALA A 221 -2.58 14.83 -13.12
CA ALA A 221 -3.10 13.74 -12.32
C ALA A 221 -2.66 13.85 -10.86
N ASP A 222 -1.44 14.32 -10.57
CA ASP A 222 -0.93 14.47 -9.21
C ASP A 222 -1.73 15.51 -8.41
N VAL A 223 -1.87 16.73 -8.93
CA VAL A 223 -2.67 17.80 -8.27
C VAL A 223 -4.15 17.45 -8.18
N ALA A 224 -4.71 16.80 -9.21
CA ALA A 224 -6.10 16.38 -9.22
C ALA A 224 -6.37 15.20 -8.28
N ALA A 225 -5.40 14.29 -8.07
CA ALA A 225 -5.49 13.22 -7.10
C ALA A 225 -5.59 13.77 -5.67
N ALA A 226 -4.81 14.81 -5.36
CA ALA A 226 -4.90 15.52 -4.08
C ALA A 226 -6.25 16.24 -3.92
N GLY A 227 -6.72 16.95 -4.94
CA GLY A 227 -8.06 17.54 -4.92
C GLY A 227 -9.15 16.50 -4.70
N LEU A 228 -9.06 15.36 -5.39
CA LEU A 228 -10.05 14.28 -5.32
C LEU A 228 -10.12 13.66 -3.92
N VAL A 229 -8.98 13.27 -3.34
CA VAL A 229 -8.98 12.61 -2.01
C VAL A 229 -9.35 13.56 -0.87
N ARG A 230 -9.16 14.87 -1.04
CA ARG A 230 -9.59 15.90 -0.08
C ARG A 230 -11.10 16.17 -0.12
N SER A 231 -11.76 15.97 -1.27
CA SER A 231 -13.18 16.31 -1.46
C SER A 231 -14.13 15.11 -1.55
N ALA A 232 -13.67 13.96 -2.02
CA ALA A 232 -14.48 12.77 -2.25
C ALA A 232 -14.50 11.82 -1.04
N GLY A 233 -15.57 11.04 -0.93
CA GLY A 233 -15.63 9.94 0.03
C GLY A 233 -14.70 8.79 -0.35
N ALA A 234 -14.17 8.09 0.65
CA ALA A 234 -13.24 6.96 0.47
C ALA A 234 -13.68 5.97 -0.62
N GLN A 235 -14.94 5.51 -0.55
CA GLN A 235 -15.50 4.56 -1.51
C GLN A 235 -15.52 5.10 -2.95
N GLN A 236 -15.84 6.38 -3.13
CA GLN A 236 -15.86 7.01 -4.46
C GLN A 236 -14.46 7.05 -5.08
N VAL A 237 -13.43 7.37 -4.27
CA VAL A 237 -12.04 7.29 -4.71
C VAL A 237 -11.70 5.87 -5.12
N PHE A 238 -12.02 4.88 -4.29
CA PHE A 238 -11.71 3.48 -4.58
C PHE A 238 -12.39 2.93 -5.82
N ASP A 239 -13.67 3.22 -6.03
CA ASP A 239 -14.41 2.77 -7.20
C ASP A 239 -13.76 3.29 -8.50
N LEU A 240 -13.27 4.53 -8.48
CA LEU A 240 -12.57 5.13 -9.61
C LEU A 240 -11.21 4.46 -9.86
N PHE A 241 -10.44 4.24 -8.80
CA PHE A 241 -9.13 3.58 -8.90
C PHE A 241 -9.25 2.10 -9.27
N CYS A 242 -10.32 1.40 -8.90
CA CYS A 242 -10.59 0.03 -9.34
C CYS A 242 -10.64 -0.06 -10.87
N ARG A 243 -11.40 0.84 -11.51
CA ARG A 243 -11.49 0.87 -12.98
C ARG A 243 -10.13 1.19 -13.61
N LEU A 244 -9.42 2.19 -13.08
CA LEU A 244 -8.11 2.59 -13.60
C LEU A 244 -7.03 1.49 -13.40
N GLY A 245 -7.08 0.75 -12.30
CA GLY A 245 -6.17 -0.36 -12.01
C GLY A 245 -6.37 -1.58 -12.90
N ALA A 246 -7.58 -1.76 -13.45
CA ALA A 246 -7.93 -2.83 -14.37
C ALA A 246 -7.88 -2.43 -15.86
N ARG A 247 -7.69 -1.13 -16.16
CA ARG A 247 -7.77 -0.57 -17.52
C ARG A 247 -6.76 -1.15 -18.50
N ASP A 248 -5.59 -1.58 -18.03
CA ASP A 248 -4.52 -2.08 -18.88
C ASP A 248 -3.68 -3.17 -18.21
N PHE A 249 -3.10 -4.06 -19.01
CA PHE A 249 -2.23 -5.15 -18.56
C PHE A 249 -0.74 -4.80 -18.71
N ARG A 250 -0.32 -3.71 -18.08
CA ARG A 250 1.10 -3.41 -17.85
C ARG A 250 1.56 -3.95 -16.51
N ASP A 251 2.87 -4.15 -16.39
CA ASP A 251 3.52 -4.59 -15.16
C ASP A 251 2.84 -5.80 -14.52
N ILE A 252 2.48 -6.81 -15.31
CA ILE A 252 1.94 -8.10 -14.84
C ILE A 252 0.83 -8.00 -13.77
N GLY A 253 -0.01 -6.95 -13.85
CA GLY A 253 -1.15 -6.74 -12.96
C GLY A 253 -0.85 -6.06 -11.62
N HIS A 254 0.36 -5.51 -11.44
CA HIS A 254 0.71 -4.74 -10.25
C HIS A 254 -0.17 -3.52 -10.01
N LYS A 255 -0.70 -2.90 -11.07
CA LYS A 255 -1.60 -1.74 -10.98
C LYS A 255 -2.86 -2.07 -10.15
N ALA A 256 -3.56 -3.16 -10.49
CA ALA A 256 -4.70 -3.65 -9.73
C ALA A 256 -4.32 -4.06 -8.29
N ILE A 257 -3.17 -4.73 -8.13
CA ILE A 257 -2.65 -5.12 -6.81
C ILE A 257 -2.43 -3.89 -5.94
N TYR A 258 -1.85 -2.82 -6.49
CA TYR A 258 -1.58 -1.61 -5.74
C TYR A 258 -2.88 -0.95 -5.28
N VAL A 259 -3.87 -0.84 -6.16
CA VAL A 259 -5.20 -0.29 -5.81
C VAL A 259 -5.83 -1.07 -4.65
N ALA A 260 -5.90 -2.40 -4.77
CA ALA A 260 -6.51 -3.24 -3.75
C ALA A 260 -5.75 -3.19 -2.41
N ASN A 261 -4.42 -3.24 -2.44
CA ASN A 261 -3.62 -3.22 -1.22
C ASN A 261 -3.58 -1.85 -0.56
N SER A 262 -3.53 -0.75 -1.32
CA SER A 262 -3.65 0.60 -0.76
C SER A 262 -4.99 0.78 -0.05
N TRP A 263 -6.10 0.35 -0.65
CA TRP A 263 -7.39 0.37 0.01
C TRP A 263 -7.38 -0.41 1.33
N ARG A 264 -6.92 -1.67 1.30
CA ARG A 264 -6.89 -2.54 2.49
C ARG A 264 -6.01 -1.97 3.58
N THR A 265 -4.81 -1.48 3.25
CA THR A 265 -3.92 -0.86 4.23
C THR A 265 -4.54 0.40 4.82
N LEU A 266 -5.19 1.25 4.01
CA LEU A 266 -5.88 2.46 4.50
C LEU A 266 -7.06 2.15 5.43
N GLN A 267 -7.71 0.98 5.32
CA GLN A 267 -8.69 0.54 6.31
C GLN A 267 -8.04 0.27 7.68
N THR A 268 -6.78 -0.16 7.71
CA THR A 268 -6.03 -0.44 8.93
C THR A 268 -5.36 0.82 9.50
N VAL A 269 -4.68 1.60 8.65
CA VAL A 269 -3.88 2.75 9.09
C VAL A 269 -4.68 4.05 9.17
N GLY A 270 -5.83 4.12 8.48
CA GLY A 270 -6.74 5.26 8.49
C GLY A 270 -6.60 6.19 7.29
N TRP A 271 -7.74 6.72 6.84
CA TRP A 271 -7.87 7.55 5.65
C TRP A 271 -7.29 8.97 5.78
N GLN A 272 -7.00 9.41 7.00
CA GLN A 272 -6.24 10.64 7.24
C GLN A 272 -4.84 10.62 6.59
N HIS A 273 -4.34 9.45 6.18
CA HIS A 273 -3.05 9.26 5.50
C HIS A 273 -3.20 9.01 3.99
N ALA A 274 -4.42 9.14 3.44
CA ALA A 274 -4.72 8.70 2.08
C ALA A 274 -4.07 9.57 1.00
N GLU A 275 -3.96 10.89 1.20
CA GLU A 275 -3.50 11.80 0.14
C GLU A 275 -2.19 11.39 -0.56
N PRO A 276 -1.06 11.18 0.15
CA PRO A 276 0.17 10.73 -0.49
C PRO A 276 0.02 9.34 -1.15
N VAL A 277 -0.81 8.45 -0.58
CA VAL A 277 -1.06 7.12 -1.16
C VAL A 277 -1.84 7.22 -2.47
N ILE A 278 -2.86 8.09 -2.54
CA ILE A 278 -3.68 8.30 -3.74
C ILE A 278 -2.89 9.01 -4.83
N ARG A 279 -2.04 9.98 -4.47
CA ARG A 279 -1.08 10.61 -5.39
C ARG A 279 -0.11 9.58 -5.99
N SER A 280 0.49 8.74 -5.14
CA SER A 280 1.37 7.65 -5.58
C SER A 280 0.66 6.64 -6.47
N LEU A 281 -0.58 6.27 -6.14
CA LEU A 281 -1.42 5.42 -7.00
C LEU A 281 -1.66 6.07 -8.37
N ALA A 282 -2.03 7.34 -8.43
CA ALA A 282 -2.27 8.03 -9.70
C ALA A 282 -1.00 8.01 -10.57
N TYR A 283 0.14 8.33 -9.96
CA TYR A 283 1.43 8.26 -10.62
C TYR A 283 1.75 6.82 -11.09
N ALA A 284 1.56 5.79 -10.27
CA ALA A 284 1.76 4.39 -10.64
C ALA A 284 0.88 3.94 -11.82
N LEU A 285 -0.41 4.31 -11.81
CA LEU A 285 -1.37 3.87 -12.82
C LEU A 285 -1.12 4.49 -14.20
N LEU A 286 -0.41 5.62 -14.24
CA LEU A 286 0.04 6.27 -15.47
C LEU A 286 1.35 5.70 -16.05
N GLU A 287 1.98 4.72 -15.40
CA GLU A 287 3.20 4.09 -15.93
C GLU A 287 2.96 3.44 -17.30
N HIS A 288 3.84 3.79 -18.25
CA HIS A 288 3.86 3.24 -19.60
C HIS A 288 5.24 3.43 -20.26
N LYS A 289 5.53 2.58 -21.25
CA LYS A 289 6.70 2.73 -22.13
C LYS A 289 6.28 3.16 -23.53
N GLY A 290 7.11 3.98 -24.19
CA GLY A 290 6.84 4.52 -25.51
C GLY A 290 5.92 5.74 -25.47
N GLY A 291 5.19 6.00 -26.55
CA GLY A 291 4.27 7.14 -26.63
C GLY A 291 3.05 7.05 -25.71
N ASN A 292 2.33 8.18 -25.60
CA ASN A 292 1.12 8.32 -24.81
C ASN A 292 0.10 7.23 -25.18
N PRO A 293 -0.38 6.39 -24.24
CA PRO A 293 -1.34 5.34 -24.55
C PRO A 293 -2.70 5.85 -25.02
N ALA A 294 -3.06 7.12 -24.76
CA ALA A 294 -4.27 7.72 -25.32
C ALA A 294 -4.24 7.75 -26.86
N ASP A 295 -3.05 7.90 -27.45
CA ASP A 295 -2.85 8.19 -28.87
C ASP A 295 -2.38 6.97 -29.68
N ARG A 296 -2.41 5.77 -29.09
CA ARG A 296 -1.97 4.53 -29.74
C ARG A 296 -2.79 3.31 -29.35
N ASP A 297 -2.68 2.27 -30.18
CA ASP A 297 -3.19 0.93 -29.90
C ASP A 297 -2.03 0.02 -29.47
N ALA A 298 -1.85 -0.16 -28.16
CA ALA A 298 -0.87 -1.09 -27.61
C ALA A 298 -1.54 -2.39 -27.15
N GLU A 299 -0.86 -3.52 -27.32
CA GLU A 299 -1.36 -4.85 -26.89
C GLU A 299 -1.83 -4.86 -25.43
N ALA A 300 -1.14 -4.15 -24.54
CA ALA A 300 -1.50 -4.06 -23.12
C ALA A 300 -2.82 -3.31 -22.86
N ASP A 301 -3.28 -2.44 -23.75
CA ASP A 301 -4.52 -1.67 -23.60
C ASP A 301 -5.75 -2.40 -24.18
N ARG A 302 -5.53 -3.33 -25.12
CA ARG A 302 -6.60 -3.99 -25.88
C ARG A 302 -7.60 -4.75 -24.99
N PRO A 303 -7.18 -5.54 -23.98
CA PRO A 303 -8.14 -6.23 -23.12
C PRO A 303 -9.09 -5.29 -22.41
N GLY A 304 -8.59 -4.19 -21.84
CA GLY A 304 -9.42 -3.20 -21.15
C GLY A 304 -10.40 -2.49 -22.08
N ARG A 305 -9.92 -2.00 -23.23
CA ARG A 305 -10.77 -1.32 -24.22
C ARG A 305 -11.87 -2.24 -24.78
N ALA A 306 -11.53 -3.48 -25.09
CA ALA A 306 -12.51 -4.45 -25.57
C ALA A 306 -13.53 -4.82 -24.49
N ASN A 307 -13.13 -4.81 -23.21
CA ASN A 307 -14.06 -5.03 -22.09
C ASN A 307 -14.96 -3.82 -21.83
N ASP A 308 -14.47 -2.59 -22.03
CA ASP A 308 -15.30 -1.38 -21.99
C ASP A 308 -16.47 -1.46 -23.00
N GLU A 309 -16.25 -2.03 -24.19
CA GLU A 309 -17.33 -2.27 -25.16
C GLU A 309 -18.27 -3.42 -24.75
N ARG A 310 -17.72 -4.49 -24.15
CA ARG A 310 -18.46 -5.70 -23.77
C ARG A 310 -19.35 -5.54 -22.56
N LEU A 311 -19.03 -4.66 -21.62
CA LEU A 311 -19.83 -4.50 -20.39
C LEU A 311 -21.30 -4.14 -20.69
N HIS A 312 -21.54 -3.50 -21.85
CA HIS A 312 -22.88 -3.16 -22.34
C HIS A 312 -23.65 -4.34 -22.94
N GLN A 313 -22.98 -5.47 -23.17
CA GLN A 313 -23.57 -6.72 -23.69
C GLN A 313 -24.00 -7.65 -22.56
N ILE A 314 -23.63 -7.35 -21.30
CA ILE A 314 -23.97 -8.15 -20.12
C ILE A 314 -25.43 -7.88 -19.73
N ARG A 315 -26.22 -8.95 -19.62
CA ARG A 315 -27.65 -8.88 -19.31
C ARG A 315 -27.97 -8.14 -18.01
N PRO A 316 -29.19 -7.57 -17.88
CA PRO A 316 -29.69 -7.11 -16.59
C PRO A 316 -29.71 -8.24 -15.54
N GLY A 317 -29.42 -7.91 -14.28
CA GLY A 317 -29.43 -8.89 -13.18
C GLY A 317 -28.31 -9.94 -13.25
N TRP A 318 -27.23 -9.68 -13.98
CA TRP A 318 -26.09 -10.59 -14.17
C TRP A 318 -25.41 -11.07 -12.88
N GLN A 319 -25.56 -10.32 -11.78
CA GLN A 319 -24.99 -10.68 -10.47
C GLN A 319 -25.62 -11.94 -9.87
N ALA A 320 -26.82 -12.33 -10.33
CA ALA A 320 -27.50 -13.56 -9.96
C ALA A 320 -27.42 -14.58 -11.11
N GLY A 321 -27.32 -15.85 -10.79
CA GLY A 321 -27.29 -16.93 -11.78
C GLY A 321 -27.15 -18.30 -11.13
N GLN A 322 -27.08 -19.35 -11.95
CA GLN A 322 -26.83 -20.71 -11.49
C GLN A 322 -25.32 -20.98 -11.45
N SER A 323 -24.82 -21.48 -10.32
CA SER A 323 -23.47 -22.01 -10.23
C SER A 323 -23.30 -23.23 -11.15
N SER A 324 -22.25 -23.25 -11.96
CA SER A 324 -21.99 -24.32 -12.93
C SER A 324 -20.51 -24.68 -13.00
N ALA A 325 -20.16 -25.86 -12.49
CA ALA A 325 -18.82 -26.41 -12.63
C ALA A 325 -18.45 -26.69 -14.10
N VAL A 326 -19.44 -26.97 -14.96
CA VAL A 326 -19.23 -27.17 -16.40
C VAL A 326 -18.77 -25.86 -17.04
N ALA A 327 -19.45 -24.75 -16.76
CA ALA A 327 -19.09 -23.43 -17.26
C ALA A 327 -17.69 -23.00 -16.76
N ALA A 328 -17.42 -23.23 -15.47
CA ALA A 328 -16.10 -22.95 -14.89
C ALA A 328 -14.99 -23.77 -15.58
N ASN A 329 -15.22 -25.06 -15.86
CA ASN A 329 -14.25 -25.92 -16.54
C ASN A 329 -14.03 -25.51 -18.00
N GLU A 330 -15.09 -25.09 -18.70
CA GLU A 330 -15.00 -24.59 -20.07
C GLU A 330 -14.19 -23.29 -20.15
N LEU A 331 -14.46 -22.34 -19.23
CA LEU A 331 -13.68 -21.12 -19.15
C LEU A 331 -12.24 -21.39 -18.72
N LEU A 332 -12.00 -22.32 -17.79
CA LEU A 332 -10.66 -22.75 -17.40
C LEU A 332 -9.90 -23.36 -18.59
N ALA A 333 -10.54 -24.18 -19.42
CA ALA A 333 -9.93 -24.70 -20.64
C ALA A 333 -9.56 -23.56 -21.60
N THR A 334 -10.44 -22.58 -21.77
CA THR A 334 -10.19 -21.39 -22.59
C THR A 334 -9.02 -20.56 -22.04
N LEU A 335 -8.93 -20.37 -20.72
CA LEU A 335 -7.80 -19.67 -20.08
C LEU A 335 -6.46 -20.39 -20.27
N ARG A 336 -6.45 -21.72 -20.48
CA ARG A 336 -5.22 -22.49 -20.70
C ARG A 336 -4.69 -22.38 -22.13
N THR A 337 -5.57 -22.31 -23.13
CA THR A 337 -5.19 -22.49 -24.54
C THR A 337 -5.61 -21.36 -25.46
N GLY A 338 -6.59 -20.54 -25.04
CA GLY A 338 -7.13 -19.45 -25.82
C GLY A 338 -6.42 -18.12 -25.60
N THR A 339 -6.94 -17.10 -26.27
CA THR A 339 -6.53 -15.70 -26.15
C THR A 339 -7.28 -15.00 -25.01
N TRP A 340 -6.78 -13.84 -24.60
CA TRP A 340 -7.50 -12.98 -23.64
C TRP A 340 -8.89 -12.58 -24.16
N ASP A 341 -9.04 -12.43 -25.48
CA ASP A 341 -10.31 -12.01 -26.10
C ASP A 341 -11.36 -13.11 -26.05
N GLU A 342 -10.97 -14.35 -26.40
CA GLU A 342 -11.83 -15.53 -26.33
C GLU A 342 -12.31 -15.78 -24.89
N ALA A 343 -11.41 -15.67 -23.91
CA ALA A 343 -11.77 -15.82 -22.49
C ALA A 343 -12.78 -14.76 -22.03
N SER A 344 -12.54 -13.49 -22.36
CA SER A 344 -13.47 -12.40 -22.02
C SER A 344 -14.83 -12.54 -22.72
N ARG A 345 -14.86 -12.95 -24.00
CA ARG A 345 -16.10 -13.22 -24.72
C ARG A 345 -16.90 -14.36 -24.09
N LEU A 346 -16.24 -15.47 -23.77
CA LEU A 346 -16.89 -16.62 -23.16
C LEU A 346 -17.46 -16.27 -21.78
N ALA A 347 -16.76 -15.45 -20.99
CA ALA A 347 -17.28 -14.97 -19.71
C ALA A 347 -18.59 -14.19 -19.89
N VAL A 348 -18.66 -13.28 -20.87
CA VAL A 348 -19.89 -12.52 -21.18
C VAL A 348 -21.01 -13.44 -21.68
N GLU A 349 -20.70 -14.40 -22.54
CA GLU A 349 -21.64 -15.40 -23.03
C GLU A 349 -22.25 -16.21 -21.88
N GLN A 350 -21.41 -16.76 -21.00
CA GLN A 350 -21.85 -17.53 -19.84
C GLN A 350 -22.71 -16.69 -18.89
N LEU A 351 -22.33 -15.43 -18.61
CA LEU A 351 -23.16 -14.52 -17.82
C LEU A 351 -24.53 -14.32 -18.46
N ASN A 352 -24.60 -14.15 -19.78
CA ASN A 352 -25.85 -13.98 -20.53
C ASN A 352 -26.71 -15.24 -20.56
N LEU A 353 -26.10 -16.43 -20.49
CA LEU A 353 -26.78 -17.71 -20.33
C LEU A 353 -27.31 -17.98 -18.91
N GLY A 354 -27.14 -17.03 -17.98
CA GLY A 354 -27.63 -17.18 -16.62
C GLY A 354 -26.65 -17.83 -15.65
N ILE A 355 -25.37 -17.99 -16.03
CA ILE A 355 -24.34 -18.50 -15.14
C ILE A 355 -23.98 -17.45 -14.09
N ALA A 356 -23.81 -17.88 -12.84
CA ALA A 356 -23.41 -17.00 -11.75
C ALA A 356 -21.96 -16.50 -11.93
N PRO A 357 -21.65 -15.23 -11.61
CA PRO A 357 -20.28 -14.71 -11.65
C PRO A 357 -19.27 -15.53 -10.83
N GLY A 358 -19.73 -16.22 -9.78
CA GLY A 358 -18.90 -17.12 -8.99
C GLY A 358 -18.21 -18.20 -9.84
N SER A 359 -18.91 -18.79 -10.83
CA SER A 359 -18.31 -19.80 -11.72
C SER A 359 -17.25 -19.22 -12.65
N ILE A 360 -17.36 -17.94 -13.02
CA ILE A 360 -16.33 -17.24 -13.78
C ILE A 360 -15.08 -17.04 -12.91
N TRP A 361 -15.26 -16.58 -11.67
CA TRP A 361 -14.17 -16.40 -10.73
C TRP A 361 -13.51 -17.72 -10.33
N ASP A 362 -14.27 -18.80 -10.21
CA ASP A 362 -13.72 -20.14 -9.96
C ASP A 362 -12.72 -20.52 -11.06
N ALA A 363 -13.04 -20.30 -12.34
CA ALA A 363 -12.14 -20.58 -13.45
C ALA A 363 -10.85 -19.72 -13.38
N VAL A 364 -10.99 -18.42 -13.05
CA VAL A 364 -9.85 -17.49 -12.91
C VAL A 364 -8.92 -17.93 -11.77
N PHE A 365 -9.46 -18.22 -10.59
CA PHE A 365 -8.66 -18.66 -9.44
C PHE A 365 -8.04 -20.04 -9.66
N GLN A 366 -8.76 -20.98 -10.28
CA GLN A 366 -8.21 -22.29 -10.63
C GLN A 366 -7.07 -22.16 -11.64
N SER A 367 -7.21 -21.30 -12.66
CA SER A 367 -6.15 -21.03 -13.63
C SER A 367 -4.89 -20.47 -12.96
N ALA A 368 -5.05 -19.44 -12.10
CA ALA A 368 -3.93 -18.86 -11.37
C ALA A 368 -3.25 -19.86 -10.41
N GLY A 369 -4.05 -20.63 -9.67
CA GLY A 369 -3.56 -21.68 -8.77
C GLY A 369 -2.82 -22.79 -9.52
N GLU A 370 -3.35 -23.25 -10.65
CA GLU A 370 -2.70 -24.24 -11.50
C GLU A 370 -1.37 -23.73 -12.05
N MET A 371 -1.31 -22.49 -12.53
CA MET A 371 -0.05 -21.89 -12.98
C MET A 371 1.00 -21.89 -11.87
N LEU A 372 0.61 -21.52 -10.65
CA LEU A 372 1.51 -21.48 -9.50
C LEU A 372 2.02 -22.88 -9.14
N MET A 373 1.16 -23.89 -9.17
CA MET A 373 1.55 -25.27 -8.87
C MET A 373 2.45 -25.89 -9.96
N ARG A 374 2.15 -25.61 -11.23
CA ARG A 374 2.86 -26.22 -12.37
C ARG A 374 4.18 -25.53 -12.69
N ARG A 375 4.25 -24.21 -12.54
CA ARG A 375 5.43 -23.42 -12.86
C ARG A 375 5.62 -22.28 -11.84
N PRO A 376 6.05 -22.59 -10.61
CA PRO A 376 6.32 -21.56 -9.61
C PRO A 376 7.31 -20.52 -10.14
N GLY A 377 6.92 -19.24 -10.05
CA GLY A 377 7.76 -18.12 -10.46
C GLY A 377 7.03 -16.80 -10.32
N ILE A 378 7.71 -15.70 -10.70
CA ILE A 378 7.16 -14.35 -10.58
C ILE A 378 5.83 -14.24 -11.36
N GLY A 379 5.79 -14.66 -12.62
CA GLY A 379 4.56 -14.57 -13.42
C GLY A 379 3.37 -15.33 -12.83
N SER A 380 3.57 -16.55 -12.33
CA SER A 380 2.49 -17.35 -11.74
C SER A 380 2.06 -16.84 -10.36
N LEU A 381 2.99 -16.29 -9.56
CA LEU A 381 2.66 -15.60 -8.32
C LEU A 381 1.76 -14.39 -8.61
N HIS A 382 2.10 -13.63 -9.67
CA HIS A 382 1.36 -12.43 -10.04
C HIS A 382 -0.03 -12.75 -10.61
N ALA A 383 -0.17 -13.86 -11.33
CA ALA A 383 -1.50 -14.35 -11.71
C ALA A 383 -2.41 -14.51 -10.48
N SER A 384 -1.93 -15.14 -9.41
CA SER A 384 -2.70 -15.32 -8.16
C SER A 384 -2.99 -14.01 -7.44
N THR A 385 -1.99 -13.12 -7.31
CA THR A 385 -2.20 -11.85 -6.60
C THR A 385 -3.06 -10.87 -7.40
N THR A 386 -2.97 -10.87 -8.73
CA THR A 386 -3.83 -10.07 -9.60
C THR A 386 -5.25 -10.59 -9.60
N ALA A 387 -5.47 -11.91 -9.68
CA ALA A 387 -6.80 -12.51 -9.52
C ALA A 387 -7.43 -12.13 -8.17
N ASN A 388 -6.66 -12.19 -7.08
CA ASN A 388 -7.11 -11.74 -5.76
C ASN A 388 -7.49 -10.25 -5.74
N ALA A 389 -6.66 -9.39 -6.34
CA ALA A 389 -6.89 -7.95 -6.36
C ALA A 389 -8.12 -7.56 -7.18
N LEU A 390 -8.28 -8.14 -8.38
CA LEU A 390 -9.44 -7.90 -9.25
C LEU A 390 -10.73 -8.45 -8.63
N HIS A 391 -10.70 -9.65 -8.04
CA HIS A 391 -11.86 -10.19 -7.34
C HIS A 391 -12.24 -9.33 -6.12
N PHE A 392 -11.26 -8.79 -5.40
CA PHE A 392 -11.53 -7.85 -4.31
C PHE A 392 -12.17 -6.57 -4.81
N ALA A 393 -11.69 -5.99 -5.91
CA ALA A 393 -12.32 -4.84 -6.55
C ALA A 393 -13.78 -5.16 -6.95
N PHE A 394 -14.01 -6.31 -7.60
CA PHE A 394 -15.34 -6.81 -7.97
C PHE A 394 -16.29 -6.90 -6.75
N GLN A 395 -15.82 -7.44 -5.63
CA GLN A 395 -16.63 -7.57 -4.41
C GLN A 395 -16.91 -6.25 -3.70
N ARG A 396 -16.04 -5.24 -3.86
CA ARG A 396 -16.03 -4.04 -3.02
C ARG A 396 -16.41 -2.76 -3.75
N THR A 397 -16.33 -2.73 -5.07
CA THR A 397 -16.74 -1.56 -5.85
C THR A 397 -18.24 -1.29 -5.64
N GLY A 398 -18.60 -0.02 -5.44
CA GLY A 398 -20.00 0.44 -5.40
C GLY A 398 -20.60 0.64 -6.79
N MET A 399 -19.77 0.68 -7.83
CA MET A 399 -20.17 0.97 -9.21
C MET A 399 -20.43 -0.32 -10.00
N ASP A 400 -21.68 -0.56 -10.43
CA ASP A 400 -22.05 -1.75 -11.24
C ASP A 400 -21.24 -1.80 -12.54
N GLU A 401 -21.01 -0.67 -13.20
CA GLU A 401 -20.22 -0.60 -14.43
C GLU A 401 -18.77 -1.03 -14.22
N THR A 402 -18.14 -0.68 -13.09
CA THR A 402 -16.78 -1.14 -12.74
C THR A 402 -16.77 -2.61 -12.29
N ARG A 403 -17.91 -3.12 -11.80
CA ARG A 403 -18.06 -4.50 -11.34
C ARG A 403 -18.21 -5.47 -12.53
N ARG A 404 -18.95 -5.05 -13.54
CA ARG A 404 -19.04 -5.70 -14.86
C ARG A 404 -17.68 -5.72 -15.53
#